data_AF-A0A2R6G5X8-F1
#
_entry.id   AF-A0A2R6G5X8-F1
#
_cell.length_a   1.000
_cell.length_b   1.000
_cell.length_c   1.000
_cell.angle_alpha   90.00
_cell.angle_beta   90.00
_cell.angle_gamma   90.00
#
_symmetry.space_group_name_H-M   'P 1'
#
loop_
_entity.id
_entity.type
_entity.pdbx_description
1 polymer ?
#
loop_
_entity_poly.entity_id
_entity_poly.type
_entity_poly.pdbx_seq_one_letter_code
_entity_poly.pdbx_strand_id
1 'polypeptide(L)'
;MSTQEQQPPETEEEAEAEQAVETEPGAPAETPGERRRRERAERRTAERAPSTDEVEGPTVHLKVYRYDPEVEGKAEPRFDDFYVPREEGMTVLDALMYARDHYDSSLTFRHSCRQGVCGSDALFVNGTQMLGCQTQISDLDDPVRIEPLPHQDVVKDLVVDMEHFYERMHAVEPYFDPDDEPPGEMEEYRQSRENREKIKMATRCIWCGACASSCTIAATDEQYLGPAAINAAYRFAMDEREGDDRMEERMGIVEQEHGVWRCQTQFSCTQVCPKDIPLTEHIQELKREAVKQNLKFW
;
A
#
# COMPACT_ATOMS: atom_id res chain seq x y z
N MET A 1 29.32 81.37 -15.40
CA MET A 1 29.89 81.43 -16.76
C MET A 1 29.68 80.06 -17.39
N SER A 2 28.88 79.82 -18.42
CA SER A 2 28.10 80.67 -19.31
C SER A 2 27.04 79.78 -19.99
N THR A 3 25.82 80.30 -20.16
CA THR A 3 24.90 80.13 -21.32
C THR A 3 24.61 78.71 -21.85
N GLN A 4 23.44 78.08 -21.67
CA GLN A 4 22.11 78.36 -22.28
C GLN A 4 22.14 78.73 -23.77
N GLU A 5 21.47 77.94 -24.60
CA GLU A 5 20.71 78.40 -25.77
C GLU A 5 19.48 77.51 -26.01
N GLN A 6 18.39 78.15 -26.41
CA GLN A 6 16.99 77.68 -26.43
C GLN A 6 16.54 77.27 -27.87
N GLN A 7 15.58 76.33 -27.89
CA GLN A 7 14.44 76.02 -28.81
C GLN A 7 13.98 77.09 -29.85
N PRO A 8 13.12 76.82 -30.88
CA PRO A 8 11.83 76.09 -30.79
C PRO A 8 11.31 75.43 -32.14
N PRO A 9 9.99 75.29 -32.47
CA PRO A 9 9.30 74.00 -32.74
C PRO A 9 8.51 73.97 -34.10
N GLU A 10 7.39 73.21 -34.17
CA GLU A 10 6.32 73.10 -35.23
C GLU A 10 6.46 71.88 -36.17
N THR A 11 5.44 71.08 -36.57
CA THR A 11 3.96 71.05 -36.47
C THR A 11 3.43 69.66 -36.94
N GLU A 12 2.15 69.37 -36.67
CA GLU A 12 1.24 68.26 -37.13
C GLU A 12 1.28 68.06 -38.67
N GLU A 13 0.82 67.00 -39.37
CA GLU A 13 -0.31 66.04 -39.32
C GLU A 13 -0.06 65.08 -40.53
N GLU A 14 -0.31 63.76 -40.52
CA GLU A 14 -1.45 63.07 -41.19
C GLU A 14 -1.12 61.56 -41.36
N ALA A 15 -2.17 60.75 -41.48
CA ALA A 15 -2.24 59.31 -41.34
C ALA A 15 -1.94 58.49 -42.62
N GLU A 16 -1.61 57.20 -42.47
CA GLU A 16 -2.28 56.09 -43.18
C GLU A 16 -1.87 54.72 -42.61
N ALA A 17 -2.79 53.78 -42.71
CA ALA A 17 -2.90 52.53 -41.95
C ALA A 17 -2.16 51.35 -42.58
N GLU A 18 -1.77 50.35 -41.78
CA GLU A 18 -1.77 48.94 -42.23
C GLU A 18 -1.72 47.91 -41.08
N GLN A 19 -2.88 47.26 -40.91
CA GLN A 19 -3.13 45.84 -40.58
C GLN A 19 -2.53 45.21 -39.30
N ALA A 20 -3.42 45.03 -38.32
CA ALA A 20 -3.26 44.07 -37.25
C ALA A 20 -3.39 42.63 -37.79
N VAL A 21 -2.37 41.81 -37.57
CA VAL A 21 -2.46 40.35 -37.69
C VAL A 21 -2.83 39.80 -36.31
N GLU A 22 -4.08 39.37 -36.15
CA GLU A 22 -4.51 38.56 -35.01
C GLU A 22 -3.84 37.19 -35.10
N THR A 23 -2.85 36.93 -34.25
CA THR A 23 -2.34 35.58 -34.00
C THR A 23 -3.23 34.89 -32.98
N GLU A 24 -3.91 33.81 -33.39
CA GLU A 24 -4.58 32.90 -32.46
C GLU A 24 -3.61 32.40 -31.37
N PRO A 25 -4.07 32.19 -30.13
CA PRO A 25 -3.21 31.67 -29.07
C PRO A 25 -2.86 30.22 -29.40
N GLY A 26 -1.60 29.98 -29.75
CA GLY A 26 -1.05 28.64 -29.95
C GLY A 26 -1.28 27.77 -28.71
N ALA A 27 -1.66 26.51 -28.95
CA ALA A 27 -1.86 25.51 -27.91
C ALA A 27 -0.69 25.52 -26.89
N PRO A 28 -0.97 25.37 -25.58
CA PRO A 28 0.08 25.42 -24.57
C PRO A 28 1.15 24.38 -24.88
N ALA A 29 2.42 24.82 -24.90
CA ALA A 29 3.56 23.95 -25.13
C ALA A 29 3.63 22.92 -24.01
N GLU A 30 3.67 21.63 -24.37
CA GLU A 30 3.80 20.52 -23.41
C GLU A 30 4.96 20.74 -22.45
N THR A 31 4.70 20.52 -21.17
CA THR A 31 5.73 20.54 -20.14
C THR A 31 6.72 19.38 -20.34
N PRO A 32 7.98 19.50 -19.85
CA PRO A 32 8.94 18.40 -19.89
C PRO A 32 8.44 17.12 -19.19
N GLY A 33 7.54 17.26 -18.21
CA GLY A 33 6.89 16.13 -17.52
C GLY A 33 5.88 15.41 -18.41
N GLU A 34 5.03 16.15 -19.12
CA GLU A 34 4.06 15.60 -20.06
C GLU A 34 4.74 14.92 -21.24
N ARG A 35 5.81 15.53 -21.77
CA ARG A 35 6.61 14.97 -22.86
C ARG A 35 7.23 13.63 -22.49
N ARG A 36 7.82 13.53 -21.29
CA ARG A 36 8.37 12.26 -20.76
C ARG A 36 7.29 11.20 -20.52
N ARG A 37 6.08 11.62 -20.11
CA ARG A 37 4.94 10.70 -19.95
C ARG A 37 4.48 10.16 -21.30
N ARG A 38 4.37 11.01 -22.34
CA ARG A 38 4.03 10.58 -23.70
C ARG A 38 5.09 9.65 -24.28
N GLU A 39 6.37 10.01 -24.20
CA GLU A 39 7.47 9.17 -24.69
C GLU A 39 7.53 7.81 -23.97
N ARG A 40 7.20 7.77 -22.67
CA ARG A 40 7.00 6.50 -21.94
C ARG A 40 5.77 5.74 -22.41
N ALA A 41 4.66 6.39 -22.68
CA ALA A 41 3.44 5.76 -23.19
C ALA A 41 3.65 5.16 -24.59
N GLU A 42 4.40 5.83 -25.46
CA GLU A 42 4.75 5.33 -26.80
C GLU A 42 5.69 4.11 -26.75
N ARG A 43 6.68 4.12 -25.84
CA ARG A 43 7.51 2.93 -25.56
C ARG A 43 6.69 1.77 -25.01
N ARG A 44 5.72 2.04 -24.14
CA ARG A 44 4.82 1.04 -23.54
C ARG A 44 4.00 0.26 -24.57
N THR A 45 3.61 0.88 -25.66
CA THR A 45 2.87 0.23 -26.75
C THR A 45 3.75 -0.63 -27.66
N ALA A 46 5.08 -0.46 -27.64
CA ALA A 46 5.99 -1.08 -28.58
C ALA A 46 6.78 -2.29 -28.03
N GLU A 47 6.87 -2.47 -26.71
CA GLU A 47 7.68 -3.53 -26.10
C GLU A 47 6.94 -4.89 -26.09
N ARG A 48 7.51 -5.87 -26.80
CA ARG A 48 7.08 -7.28 -26.87
C ARG A 48 7.81 -8.06 -25.78
N ALA A 49 7.12 -9.00 -25.11
CA ALA A 49 7.75 -9.88 -24.13
C ALA A 49 8.97 -10.60 -24.74
N PRO A 50 10.14 -10.64 -24.05
CA PRO A 50 11.33 -11.28 -24.57
C PRO A 50 11.12 -12.79 -24.68
N SER A 51 11.65 -13.37 -25.75
CA SER A 51 11.70 -14.83 -25.93
C SER A 51 12.78 -15.43 -25.03
N THR A 52 12.57 -16.68 -24.60
CA THR A 52 13.52 -17.51 -23.85
C THR A 52 14.94 -17.57 -24.42
N ASP A 53 15.12 -17.20 -25.69
CA ASP A 53 16.36 -17.39 -26.45
C ASP A 53 17.47 -16.35 -26.14
N GLU A 54 17.17 -15.30 -25.35
CA GLU A 54 18.12 -14.20 -25.07
C GLU A 54 18.88 -14.34 -23.73
N VAL A 55 18.59 -15.37 -22.92
CA VAL A 55 19.20 -15.56 -21.59
C VAL A 55 20.07 -16.82 -21.56
N GLU A 56 21.38 -16.65 -21.35
CA GLU A 56 22.30 -17.78 -21.14
C GLU A 56 22.21 -18.29 -19.69
N GLY A 57 21.75 -19.53 -19.48
CA GLY A 57 21.76 -20.21 -18.18
C GLY A 57 20.38 -20.63 -17.66
N PRO A 58 20.28 -21.12 -16.41
CA PRO A 58 19.00 -21.49 -15.81
C PRO A 58 18.15 -20.23 -15.60
N THR A 59 16.87 -20.32 -15.96
CA THR A 59 15.90 -19.23 -15.79
C THR A 59 14.79 -19.62 -14.82
N VAL A 60 14.10 -18.60 -14.32
CA VAL A 60 12.86 -18.68 -13.54
C VAL A 60 11.75 -18.18 -14.43
N HIS A 61 10.67 -18.96 -14.57
CA HIS A 61 9.51 -18.54 -15.33
C HIS A 61 8.54 -17.79 -14.41
N LEU A 62 8.47 -16.47 -14.57
CA LEU A 62 7.47 -15.64 -13.91
C LEU A 62 6.24 -15.52 -14.80
N LYS A 63 5.07 -15.73 -14.21
CA LYS A 63 3.78 -15.44 -14.83
C LYS A 63 3.10 -14.31 -14.06
N VAL A 64 3.20 -13.09 -14.57
CA VAL A 64 2.87 -11.87 -13.83
C VAL A 64 1.56 -11.28 -14.31
N TYR A 65 0.66 -10.96 -13.38
CA TYR A 65 -0.58 -10.24 -13.67
C TYR A 65 -0.28 -8.82 -14.16
N ARG A 66 -0.96 -8.40 -15.22
CA ARG A 66 -0.78 -7.10 -15.87
C ARG A 66 -2.12 -6.45 -16.17
N TYR A 67 -2.19 -5.15 -15.93
CA TYR A 67 -3.38 -4.33 -16.13
C TYR A 67 -2.97 -2.86 -16.14
N ASP A 68 -3.35 -2.10 -17.16
CA ASP A 68 -3.13 -0.65 -17.23
C ASP A 68 -4.38 0.03 -17.81
N PRO A 69 -5.26 0.61 -16.97
CA PRO A 69 -6.53 1.17 -17.43
C PRO A 69 -6.36 2.46 -18.26
N GLU A 70 -5.20 3.11 -18.17
CA GLU A 70 -4.92 4.35 -18.89
C GLU A 70 -4.43 4.09 -20.33
N VAL A 71 -4.12 2.85 -20.69
CA VAL A 71 -3.55 2.47 -21.99
C VAL A 71 -4.55 1.63 -22.78
N GLU A 72 -4.99 2.15 -23.92
CA GLU A 72 -5.85 1.43 -24.85
C GLU A 72 -5.21 0.09 -25.26
N GLY A 73 -5.99 -0.99 -25.19
CA GLY A 73 -5.51 -2.36 -25.43
C GLY A 73 -4.82 -3.03 -24.23
N LYS A 74 -4.61 -2.33 -23.10
CA LYS A 74 -4.09 -2.92 -21.84
C LYS A 74 -5.07 -2.79 -20.66
N ALA A 75 -6.28 -2.32 -20.93
CA ALA A 75 -7.36 -2.19 -19.94
C ALA A 75 -8.00 -3.53 -19.54
N GLU A 76 -7.74 -4.63 -20.26
CA GLU A 76 -8.17 -5.96 -19.84
C GLU A 76 -7.06 -6.66 -19.04
N PRO A 77 -7.38 -7.28 -17.88
CA PRO A 77 -6.43 -8.10 -17.13
C PRO A 77 -5.83 -9.22 -17.97
N ARG A 78 -4.51 -9.39 -17.89
CA ARG A 78 -3.79 -10.45 -18.59
C ARG A 78 -2.62 -10.95 -17.77
N PHE A 79 -1.98 -12.01 -18.25
CA PHE A 79 -0.69 -12.46 -17.73
C PHE A 79 0.37 -12.32 -18.80
N ASP A 80 1.49 -11.69 -18.43
CA ASP A 80 2.68 -11.66 -19.25
C ASP A 80 3.71 -12.64 -18.63
N ASP A 81 4.40 -13.37 -19.49
CA ASP A 81 5.44 -14.33 -19.11
C ASP A 81 6.82 -13.67 -19.19
N PHE A 82 7.65 -13.84 -18.16
CA PHE A 82 9.04 -13.39 -18.12
C PHE A 82 9.96 -14.53 -17.73
N TYR A 83 11.07 -14.68 -18.45
CA TYR A 83 12.10 -15.69 -18.15
C TYR A 83 13.32 -15.00 -17.59
N VAL A 84 13.44 -14.96 -16.26
CA VAL A 84 14.48 -14.20 -15.54
C VAL A 84 15.68 -15.10 -15.25
N PRO A 85 16.94 -14.67 -15.42
CA PRO A 85 18.09 -15.47 -15.02
C PRO A 85 18.02 -15.83 -13.53
N ARG A 86 18.24 -17.10 -13.20
CA ARG A 86 18.18 -17.57 -11.82
C ARG A 86 19.48 -17.28 -11.08
N GLU A 87 19.37 -16.64 -9.92
CA GLU A 87 20.48 -16.42 -8.99
C GLU A 87 20.22 -17.13 -7.65
N GLU A 88 21.29 -17.47 -6.92
CA GLU A 88 21.18 -18.07 -5.58
C GLU A 88 20.68 -17.02 -4.58
N GLY A 89 19.67 -17.38 -3.79
CA GLY A 89 19.05 -16.48 -2.81
C GLY A 89 18.17 -15.38 -3.43
N MET A 90 17.82 -15.51 -4.72
CA MET A 90 16.93 -14.59 -5.42
C MET A 90 15.52 -14.64 -4.85
N THR A 91 14.99 -13.46 -4.49
CA THR A 91 13.62 -13.31 -4.01
C THR A 91 12.63 -13.02 -5.15
N VAL A 92 11.34 -13.16 -4.88
CA VAL A 92 10.27 -12.75 -5.81
C VAL A 92 10.41 -11.26 -6.20
N LEU A 93 10.78 -10.40 -5.24
CA LEU A 93 11.02 -8.98 -5.52
C LEU A 93 12.20 -8.77 -6.47
N ASP A 94 13.31 -9.47 -6.28
CA ASP A 94 14.48 -9.36 -7.17
C ASP A 94 14.11 -9.77 -8.60
N ALA A 95 13.33 -10.84 -8.75
CA ALA A 95 12.88 -11.32 -10.04
C ALA A 95 11.92 -10.32 -10.73
N LEU A 96 10.99 -9.71 -10.00
CA LEU A 96 10.12 -8.64 -10.51
C LEU A 96 10.90 -7.38 -10.91
N MET A 97 11.90 -6.99 -10.11
CA MET A 97 12.78 -5.88 -10.44
C MET A 97 13.58 -6.15 -11.70
N TYR A 98 14.15 -7.35 -11.85
CA TYR A 98 14.85 -7.75 -13.07
C TYR A 98 13.92 -7.68 -14.28
N ALA A 99 12.72 -8.25 -14.19
CA ALA A 99 11.74 -8.22 -15.26
C ALA A 99 11.38 -6.78 -15.67
N ARG A 100 11.18 -5.88 -14.69
CA ARG A 100 10.93 -4.47 -14.97
C ARG A 100 12.12 -3.77 -15.62
N ASP A 101 13.32 -3.98 -15.09
CA ASP A 101 14.50 -3.19 -15.46
C ASP A 101 15.10 -3.65 -16.80
N HIS A 102 14.93 -4.92 -17.16
CA HIS A 102 15.52 -5.52 -18.36
C HIS A 102 14.50 -5.87 -19.46
N TYR A 103 13.23 -6.13 -19.11
CA TYR A 103 12.23 -6.62 -20.09
C TYR A 103 11.11 -5.62 -20.35
N ASP A 104 10.42 -5.15 -19.31
CA ASP A 104 9.30 -4.21 -19.46
C ASP A 104 9.29 -3.17 -18.34
N SER A 105 9.78 -1.98 -18.67
CA SER A 105 9.87 -0.84 -17.75
C SER A 105 8.51 -0.28 -17.29
N SER A 106 7.41 -0.80 -17.83
CA SER A 106 6.05 -0.43 -17.47
C SER A 106 5.43 -1.29 -16.38
N LEU A 107 6.05 -2.44 -16.05
CA LEU A 107 5.65 -3.31 -14.95
C LEU A 107 5.69 -2.53 -13.63
N THR A 108 4.53 -2.45 -12.97
CA THR A 108 4.34 -1.62 -11.78
C THR A 108 4.01 -2.48 -10.55
N PHE A 109 4.76 -2.28 -9.46
CA PHE A 109 4.56 -2.92 -8.16
C PHE A 109 5.12 -2.03 -7.06
N ARG A 110 4.62 -2.19 -5.83
CA ARG A 110 5.11 -1.45 -4.66
C ARG A 110 6.25 -2.23 -3.99
N HIS A 111 7.32 -1.53 -3.60
CA HIS A 111 8.41 -2.06 -2.78
C HIS A 111 9.20 -0.91 -2.15
N SER A 112 9.98 -1.22 -1.10
CA SER A 112 10.86 -0.23 -0.48
C SER A 112 12.01 -0.87 0.31
N CYS A 113 11.73 -1.47 1.48
CA CYS A 113 12.78 -1.80 2.46
C CYS A 113 13.66 -3.01 2.11
N ARG A 114 13.15 -3.94 1.29
CA ARG A 114 13.79 -5.22 0.90
C ARG A 114 14.20 -6.15 2.04
N GLN A 115 13.59 -6.01 3.22
CA GLN A 115 13.94 -6.81 4.41
C GLN A 115 12.71 -7.18 5.28
N GLY A 116 11.50 -7.12 4.69
CA GLY A 116 10.28 -7.56 5.37
C GLY A 116 9.81 -6.69 6.55
N VAL A 117 10.02 -5.36 6.47
CA VAL A 117 9.63 -4.42 7.54
C VAL A 117 8.66 -3.33 7.12
N CYS A 118 8.63 -2.91 5.85
CA CYS A 118 7.74 -1.82 5.41
C CYS A 118 6.33 -2.30 4.99
N GLY A 119 6.16 -3.59 4.69
CA GLY A 119 4.88 -4.17 4.28
C GLY A 119 4.41 -3.83 2.86
N SER A 120 5.13 -2.99 2.13
CA SER A 120 4.72 -2.46 0.82
C SER A 120 4.64 -3.48 -0.30
N ASP A 121 5.38 -4.58 -0.23
CA ASP A 121 5.55 -5.58 -1.29
C ASP A 121 4.79 -6.89 -0.98
N ALA A 122 3.64 -6.78 -0.32
CA ALA A 122 2.71 -7.88 -0.18
C ALA A 122 2.06 -8.18 -1.55
N LEU A 123 2.14 -9.44 -1.96
CA LEU A 123 1.69 -9.95 -3.26
C LEU A 123 0.97 -11.28 -3.07
N PHE A 124 0.22 -11.72 -4.09
CA PHE A 124 -0.34 -13.06 -4.13
C PHE A 124 0.52 -13.94 -5.05
N VAL A 125 1.27 -14.84 -4.43
CA VAL A 125 2.30 -15.66 -5.09
C VAL A 125 1.91 -17.11 -4.97
N ASN A 126 1.75 -17.79 -6.11
CA ASN A 126 1.37 -19.22 -6.18
C ASN A 126 0.17 -19.59 -5.28
N GLY A 127 -0.83 -18.70 -5.18
CA GLY A 127 -2.04 -18.96 -4.39
C GLY A 127 -1.98 -18.55 -2.92
N THR A 128 -0.91 -17.88 -2.46
CA THR A 128 -0.77 -17.41 -1.06
C THR A 128 -0.28 -15.97 -0.99
N GLN A 129 -0.76 -15.20 -0.01
CA GLN A 129 -0.23 -13.86 0.27
C GLN A 129 1.18 -13.96 0.89
N MET A 130 2.15 -13.29 0.30
CA MET A 130 3.53 -13.27 0.78
C MET A 130 4.19 -11.89 0.58
N LEU A 131 5.30 -11.62 1.28
CA LEU A 131 6.14 -10.45 0.98
C LEU A 131 7.17 -10.82 -0.08
N GLY A 132 7.15 -10.13 -1.22
CA GLY A 132 8.04 -10.42 -2.34
C GLY A 132 9.53 -10.43 -1.97
N CYS A 133 9.96 -9.55 -1.06
CA CYS A 133 11.35 -9.45 -0.59
C CYS A 133 11.78 -10.51 0.43
N GLN A 134 10.84 -11.33 0.94
CA GLN A 134 11.16 -12.42 1.86
C GLN A 134 10.94 -13.79 1.22
N THR A 135 10.10 -13.86 0.19
CA THR A 135 9.84 -15.11 -0.52
C THR A 135 10.98 -15.45 -1.45
N GLN A 136 11.66 -16.55 -1.16
CA GLN A 136 12.71 -17.09 -2.01
C GLN A 136 12.12 -17.83 -3.20
N ILE A 137 12.66 -17.59 -4.40
CA ILE A 137 12.25 -18.31 -5.61
C ILE A 137 12.51 -19.82 -5.47
N SER A 138 13.52 -20.22 -4.70
CA SER A 138 13.83 -21.64 -4.46
C SER A 138 12.73 -22.43 -3.76
N ASP A 139 11.85 -21.73 -3.04
CA ASP A 139 10.82 -22.34 -2.19
C ASP A 139 9.47 -22.43 -2.92
N LEU A 140 9.41 -22.02 -4.19
CA LEU A 140 8.19 -21.91 -4.98
C LEU A 140 8.18 -22.92 -6.13
N ASP A 141 6.98 -23.37 -6.48
CA ASP A 141 6.71 -24.11 -7.71
C ASP A 141 6.84 -23.22 -8.96
N ASP A 142 7.28 -23.84 -10.06
CA ASP A 142 7.39 -23.21 -11.38
C ASP A 142 6.14 -23.55 -12.24
N PRO A 143 5.53 -22.58 -12.96
CA PRO A 143 5.86 -21.16 -13.01
C PRO A 143 5.50 -20.40 -11.72
N VAL A 144 6.32 -19.41 -11.39
CA VAL A 144 6.04 -18.47 -10.29
C VAL A 144 4.97 -17.48 -10.74
N ARG A 145 3.73 -17.75 -10.36
CA ARG A 145 2.56 -16.92 -10.65
C ARG A 145 2.44 -15.80 -9.62
N ILE A 146 2.44 -14.56 -10.09
CA ILE A 146 2.43 -13.35 -9.25
C ILE A 146 1.22 -12.50 -9.63
N GLU A 147 0.39 -12.20 -8.64
CA GLU A 147 -0.86 -11.46 -8.77
C GLU A 147 -0.92 -10.34 -7.71
N PRO A 148 -1.72 -9.28 -7.95
CA PRO A 148 -2.06 -8.32 -6.91
C PRO A 148 -2.76 -9.01 -5.74
N LEU A 149 -2.76 -8.38 -4.56
CA LEU A 149 -3.50 -8.89 -3.40
C LEU A 149 -5.00 -9.06 -3.75
N PRO A 150 -5.58 -10.27 -3.54
CA PRO A 150 -7.01 -10.50 -3.71
C PRO A 150 -7.88 -9.57 -2.88
N HIS A 151 -9.12 -9.38 -3.35
CA HIS A 151 -10.18 -8.62 -2.67
C HIS A 151 -9.89 -7.13 -2.49
N GLN A 152 -9.01 -6.58 -3.30
CA GLN A 152 -8.75 -5.15 -3.40
C GLN A 152 -8.85 -4.74 -4.87
N ASP A 153 -9.27 -3.50 -5.13
CA ASP A 153 -9.33 -2.98 -6.49
C ASP A 153 -7.92 -2.78 -7.03
N VAL A 154 -7.67 -3.25 -8.25
CA VAL A 154 -6.36 -3.11 -8.88
C VAL A 154 -6.28 -1.73 -9.52
N VAL A 155 -5.31 -0.92 -9.08
CA VAL A 155 -4.99 0.37 -9.69
C VAL A 155 -4.21 0.16 -10.98
N LYS A 156 -3.13 -0.62 -10.90
CA LYS A 156 -2.28 -0.96 -12.06
C LYS A 156 -1.39 -2.16 -11.74
N ASP A 157 -1.32 -3.14 -12.64
CA ASP A 157 -0.47 -4.34 -12.52
C ASP A 157 -0.62 -4.98 -11.12
N LEU A 158 0.43 -4.96 -10.30
CA LEU A 158 0.43 -5.57 -8.96
C LEU A 158 0.08 -4.56 -7.85
N VAL A 159 -0.29 -3.33 -8.22
CA VAL A 159 -0.65 -2.25 -7.28
C VAL A 159 -2.15 -2.23 -7.07
N VAL A 160 -2.56 -2.43 -5.82
CA VAL A 160 -3.96 -2.35 -5.38
C VAL A 160 -4.27 -1.03 -4.68
N ASP A 161 -5.54 -0.68 -4.61
CA ASP A 161 -6.02 0.36 -3.70
C ASP A 161 -5.91 -0.13 -2.25
N MET A 162 -5.46 0.75 -1.36
CA MET A 162 -5.29 0.49 0.07
C MET A 162 -6.06 1.49 0.94
N GLU A 163 -6.81 2.43 0.35
CA GLU A 163 -7.53 3.48 1.07
C GLU A 163 -8.46 2.88 2.12
N HIS A 164 -9.29 1.93 1.70
CA HIS A 164 -10.21 1.25 2.61
C HIS A 164 -9.51 0.46 3.74
N PHE A 165 -8.33 -0.10 3.46
CA PHE A 165 -7.52 -0.72 4.50
C PHE A 165 -7.09 0.31 5.55
N TYR A 166 -6.62 1.49 5.13
CA TYR A 166 -6.19 2.55 6.06
C TYR A 166 -7.36 3.14 6.84
N GLU A 167 -8.51 3.35 6.21
CA GLU A 167 -9.74 3.80 6.90
C GLU A 167 -10.09 2.89 8.08
N ARG A 168 -10.09 1.56 7.86
CA ARG A 168 -10.32 0.56 8.91
C ARG A 168 -9.28 0.65 10.03
N MET A 169 -8.01 0.85 9.67
CA MET A 169 -6.93 1.03 10.67
C MET A 169 -7.15 2.30 11.50
N HIS A 170 -7.64 3.39 10.90
CA HIS A 170 -7.92 4.64 11.60
C HIS A 170 -9.18 4.56 12.48
N ALA A 171 -10.18 3.77 12.06
CA ALA A 171 -11.44 3.61 12.79
C ALA A 171 -11.29 3.03 14.21
N VAL A 172 -10.15 2.40 14.52
CA VAL A 172 -9.84 1.84 15.84
C VAL A 172 -8.94 2.73 16.70
N GLU A 173 -8.72 3.98 16.28
CA GLU A 173 -7.93 5.00 17.00
C GLU A 173 -6.55 4.46 17.45
N PRO A 174 -5.66 4.08 16.51
CA PRO A 174 -4.47 3.26 16.79
C PRO A 174 -3.29 4.07 17.37
N TYR A 175 -3.55 4.91 18.37
CA TYR A 175 -2.56 5.72 19.09
C TYR A 175 -2.69 5.52 20.60
N PHE A 176 -1.62 5.82 21.35
CA PHE A 176 -1.60 5.68 22.80
C PHE A 176 -2.31 6.86 23.45
N ASP A 177 -3.25 6.60 24.36
CA ASP A 177 -4.20 7.58 24.90
C ASP A 177 -4.63 7.23 26.34
N PRO A 178 -3.73 7.37 27.32
CA PRO A 178 -3.96 6.89 28.68
C PRO A 178 -4.93 7.76 29.49
N ASP A 179 -5.67 7.14 30.40
CA ASP A 179 -6.60 7.80 31.33
C ASP A 179 -5.88 8.77 32.27
N ASP A 180 -4.69 8.39 32.75
CA ASP A 180 -3.91 9.13 33.72
C ASP A 180 -2.60 9.69 33.13
N GLU A 181 -2.09 10.76 33.72
CA GLU A 181 -0.71 11.23 33.51
C GLU A 181 0.28 10.34 34.28
N PRO A 182 1.56 10.25 33.85
CA PRO A 182 2.56 9.51 34.62
C PRO A 182 2.77 10.17 36.01
N PRO A 183 3.31 9.43 37.01
CA PRO A 183 3.41 9.91 38.39
C PRO A 183 4.22 11.20 38.61
N GLY A 184 5.02 11.61 37.63
CA GLY A 184 5.77 12.87 37.64
C GLY A 184 6.13 13.34 36.23
N GLU A 185 6.50 14.62 36.10
CA GLU A 185 6.75 15.30 34.81
C GLU A 185 7.82 14.62 33.93
N MET A 186 8.75 13.87 34.53
CA MET A 186 9.88 13.21 33.86
C MET A 186 9.89 11.69 34.10
N GLU A 187 8.74 11.12 34.44
CA GLU A 187 8.58 9.68 34.64
C GLU A 187 7.84 9.03 33.47
N GLU A 188 8.21 7.79 33.16
CA GLU A 188 7.52 6.99 32.16
C GLU A 188 6.29 6.27 32.73
N TYR A 189 5.32 5.95 31.85
CA TYR A 189 4.27 4.98 32.15
C TYR A 189 4.87 3.61 32.45
N ARG A 190 4.65 3.12 33.68
CA ARG A 190 5.11 1.79 34.09
C ARG A 190 4.26 0.72 33.41
N GLN A 191 4.92 -0.33 32.93
CA GLN A 191 4.25 -1.51 32.35
C GLN A 191 4.85 -2.76 32.96
N SER A 192 4.00 -3.71 33.35
CA SER A 192 4.46 -5.01 33.80
C SER A 192 5.12 -5.78 32.66
N ARG A 193 6.12 -6.61 32.97
CA ARG A 193 6.75 -7.47 31.96
C ARG A 193 5.75 -8.44 31.32
N GLU A 194 4.80 -8.92 32.12
CA GLU A 194 3.73 -9.81 31.68
C GLU A 194 2.83 -9.12 30.65
N ASN A 195 2.34 -7.90 30.93
CA ASN A 195 1.55 -7.13 29.99
C ASN A 195 2.31 -6.80 28.71
N ARG A 196 3.59 -6.40 28.83
CA ARG A 196 4.41 -6.13 27.65
C ARG A 196 4.53 -7.33 26.73
N GLU A 197 4.73 -8.53 27.29
CA GLU A 197 4.78 -9.77 26.51
C GLU A 197 3.41 -10.14 25.91
N LYS A 198 2.30 -9.89 26.63
CA LYS A 198 0.92 -10.09 26.14
C LYS A 198 0.63 -9.33 24.84
N ILE A 199 1.00 -8.05 24.78
CA ILE A 199 0.73 -7.20 23.59
C ILE A 199 1.85 -7.21 22.55
N LYS A 200 3.00 -7.84 22.85
CA LYS A 200 4.23 -7.80 22.05
C LYS A 200 4.01 -8.17 20.59
N MET A 201 3.31 -9.27 20.34
CA MET A 201 3.09 -9.74 18.97
C MET A 201 2.20 -8.77 18.20
N ALA A 202 1.18 -8.22 18.83
CA ALA A 202 0.28 -7.25 18.19
C ALA A 202 1.02 -5.98 17.73
N THR A 203 2.06 -5.56 18.47
CA THR A 203 2.92 -4.41 18.09
C THR A 203 3.77 -4.61 16.84
N ARG A 204 3.87 -5.84 16.30
CA ARG A 204 4.72 -6.16 15.14
C ARG A 204 4.03 -5.95 13.80
N CYS A 205 2.77 -5.54 13.77
CA CYS A 205 2.03 -5.35 12.52
C CYS A 205 2.70 -4.28 11.65
N ILE A 206 3.03 -4.63 10.42
CA ILE A 206 3.67 -3.75 9.42
C ILE A 206 2.68 -3.21 8.38
N TRP A 207 1.38 -3.41 8.61
CA TRP A 207 0.30 -2.84 7.78
C TRP A 207 0.38 -3.27 6.30
N CYS A 208 0.83 -4.50 6.06
CA CYS A 208 1.02 -5.04 4.70
C CYS A 208 -0.26 -5.46 3.98
N GLY A 209 -1.42 -5.51 4.65
CA GLY A 209 -2.69 -5.91 4.05
C GLY A 209 -2.89 -7.41 3.78
N ALA A 210 -1.85 -8.26 3.89
CA ALA A 210 -1.93 -9.69 3.59
C ALA A 210 -3.09 -10.42 4.30
N CYS A 211 -3.29 -10.13 5.59
CA CYS A 211 -4.35 -10.75 6.38
C CYS A 211 -5.76 -10.27 6.02
N ALA A 212 -5.91 -9.01 5.58
CA ALA A 212 -7.18 -8.50 5.07
C ALA A 212 -7.50 -9.14 3.71
N SER A 213 -6.49 -9.23 2.84
CA SER A 213 -6.59 -9.89 1.53
C SER A 213 -6.88 -11.39 1.61
N SER A 214 -6.44 -12.09 2.66
CA SER A 214 -6.75 -13.53 2.83
C SER A 214 -8.08 -13.82 3.51
N CYS A 215 -8.76 -12.79 4.04
CA CYS A 215 -9.98 -12.95 4.82
C CYS A 215 -11.22 -12.79 3.92
N THR A 216 -11.93 -13.90 3.68
CA THR A 216 -13.16 -13.89 2.86
C THR A 216 -14.29 -13.04 3.47
N ILE A 217 -14.29 -12.83 4.79
CA ILE A 217 -15.25 -11.94 5.44
C ILE A 217 -14.93 -10.47 5.14
N ALA A 218 -13.66 -10.07 5.24
CA ALA A 218 -13.23 -8.70 4.92
C ALA A 218 -13.40 -8.35 3.43
N ALA A 219 -13.49 -9.38 2.58
CA ALA A 219 -13.76 -9.29 1.15
C ALA A 219 -15.23 -9.11 0.79
N THR A 220 -16.15 -9.54 1.66
CA THR A 220 -17.60 -9.59 1.36
C THR A 220 -18.41 -8.61 2.21
N ASP A 221 -17.87 -8.22 3.36
CA ASP A 221 -18.43 -7.21 4.25
C ASP A 221 -17.49 -6.02 4.32
N GLU A 222 -17.81 -4.96 3.59
CA GLU A 222 -17.04 -3.71 3.56
C GLU A 222 -16.98 -3.04 4.94
N GLN A 223 -18.01 -3.23 5.77
CA GLN A 223 -18.07 -2.63 7.11
C GLN A 223 -17.24 -3.40 8.13
N TYR A 224 -16.85 -4.65 7.84
CA TYR A 224 -16.02 -5.43 8.77
C TYR A 224 -14.66 -4.75 8.99
N LEU A 225 -14.33 -4.44 10.25
CA LEU A 225 -13.04 -3.82 10.62
C LEU A 225 -11.84 -4.59 10.07
N GLY A 226 -11.94 -5.91 9.96
CA GLY A 226 -10.87 -6.75 9.44
C GLY A 226 -9.79 -7.09 10.47
N PRO A 227 -8.98 -8.11 10.17
CA PRO A 227 -8.04 -8.68 11.16
C PRO A 227 -6.90 -7.72 11.54
N ALA A 228 -6.43 -6.88 10.62
CA ALA A 228 -5.35 -5.93 10.90
C ALA A 228 -5.78 -4.83 11.88
N ALA A 229 -6.95 -4.21 11.64
CA ALA A 229 -7.49 -3.16 12.50
C ALA A 229 -7.84 -3.70 13.87
N ILE A 230 -8.50 -4.86 13.95
CA ILE A 230 -8.81 -5.49 15.25
C ILE A 230 -7.52 -5.84 16.02
N ASN A 231 -6.45 -6.24 15.35
CA ASN A 231 -5.16 -6.44 16.02
C ASN A 231 -4.55 -5.13 16.54
N ALA A 232 -4.69 -4.03 15.79
CA ALA A 232 -4.27 -2.71 16.28
C ALA A 232 -5.10 -2.29 17.51
N ALA A 233 -6.41 -2.51 17.49
CA ALA A 233 -7.26 -2.28 18.66
C ALA A 233 -6.84 -3.15 19.86
N TYR A 234 -6.62 -4.46 19.65
CA TYR A 234 -6.12 -5.38 20.68
C TYR A 234 -4.84 -4.87 21.34
N ARG A 235 -3.90 -4.33 20.55
CA ARG A 235 -2.62 -3.79 21.04
C ARG A 235 -2.79 -2.64 22.04
N PHE A 236 -3.87 -1.87 21.97
CA PHE A 236 -4.14 -0.77 22.90
C PHE A 236 -5.14 -1.18 23.98
N ALA A 237 -6.24 -1.86 23.63
CA ALA A 237 -7.22 -2.36 24.60
C ALA A 237 -6.61 -3.31 25.65
N MET A 238 -5.51 -3.99 25.34
CA MET A 238 -4.81 -4.88 26.28
C MET A 238 -3.55 -4.26 26.90
N ASP A 239 -3.24 -3.00 26.61
CA ASP A 239 -2.09 -2.28 27.16
C ASP A 239 -2.48 -1.67 28.51
N GLU A 240 -1.96 -2.21 29.61
CA GLU A 240 -2.29 -1.79 30.99
C GLU A 240 -1.98 -0.31 31.27
N ARG A 241 -1.23 0.35 30.39
CA ARG A 241 -0.92 1.78 30.51
C ARG A 241 -2.06 2.69 30.07
N GLU A 242 -3.04 2.19 29.31
CA GLU A 242 -4.17 3.00 28.83
C GLU A 242 -5.19 3.28 29.94
N GLY A 243 -5.34 2.37 30.91
CA GLY A 243 -6.37 2.47 31.94
C GLY A 243 -7.70 1.82 31.53
N ASP A 244 -8.61 1.72 32.50
CA ASP A 244 -9.87 0.97 32.36
C ASP A 244 -10.93 1.75 31.54
N ASP A 245 -10.97 3.08 31.67
CA ASP A 245 -11.97 3.91 30.97
C ASP A 245 -11.68 3.90 29.47
N ARG A 246 -10.41 4.13 29.08
CA ARG A 246 -10.02 4.02 27.66
C ARG A 246 -10.14 2.61 27.11
N MET A 247 -9.88 1.59 27.92
CA MET A 247 -10.13 0.20 27.52
C MET A 247 -11.61 0.00 27.16
N GLU A 248 -12.54 0.48 27.98
CA GLU A 248 -13.98 0.38 27.73
C GLU A 248 -14.40 1.07 26.42
N GLU A 249 -13.89 2.27 26.15
CA GLU A 249 -14.16 2.98 24.88
C GLU A 249 -13.68 2.19 23.66
N ARG A 250 -12.46 1.63 23.71
CA ARG A 250 -11.91 0.80 22.63
C ARG A 250 -12.70 -0.48 22.43
N MET A 251 -13.13 -1.11 23.52
CA MET A 251 -14.00 -2.28 23.49
C MET A 251 -15.33 -1.93 22.80
N GLY A 252 -15.91 -0.75 23.09
CA GLY A 252 -17.10 -0.23 22.41
C GLY A 252 -16.95 -0.09 20.89
N ILE A 253 -15.74 0.20 20.38
CA ILE A 253 -15.46 0.23 18.93
C ILE A 253 -15.43 -1.18 18.35
N VAL A 254 -14.71 -2.10 18.98
CA VAL A 254 -14.50 -3.45 18.44
C VAL A 254 -15.69 -4.39 18.66
N GLU A 255 -16.58 -4.10 19.60
CA GLU A 255 -17.77 -4.90 19.91
C GLU A 255 -18.97 -4.62 19.00
N GLN A 256 -18.86 -3.65 18.10
CA GLN A 256 -19.92 -3.36 17.14
C GLN A 256 -20.24 -4.59 16.27
N GLU A 257 -21.42 -4.58 15.63
CA GLU A 257 -21.89 -5.69 14.79
C GLU A 257 -20.86 -6.08 13.72
N HIS A 258 -20.19 -5.09 13.13
CA HIS A 258 -19.14 -5.26 12.13
C HIS A 258 -17.71 -5.24 12.71
N GLY A 259 -17.58 -5.38 14.02
CA GLY A 259 -16.30 -5.56 14.72
C GLY A 259 -15.94 -7.03 14.87
N VAL A 260 -15.57 -7.46 16.08
CA VAL A 260 -15.09 -8.82 16.36
C VAL A 260 -16.10 -9.90 15.97
N TRP A 261 -17.40 -9.62 16.02
CA TRP A 261 -18.47 -10.61 15.81
C TRP A 261 -18.57 -11.15 14.39
N ARG A 262 -18.13 -10.39 13.37
CA ARG A 262 -18.10 -10.87 11.98
C ARG A 262 -17.04 -11.94 11.75
N CYS A 263 -15.99 -12.01 12.57
CA CYS A 263 -14.93 -12.99 12.41
C CYS A 263 -15.46 -14.42 12.57
N GLN A 264 -15.37 -15.21 11.50
CA GLN A 264 -15.76 -16.63 11.44
C GLN A 264 -14.60 -17.59 11.77
N THR A 265 -13.49 -17.09 12.30
CA THR A 265 -12.36 -17.93 12.78
C THR A 265 -11.79 -18.85 11.70
N GLN A 266 -11.61 -18.33 10.48
CA GLN A 266 -11.08 -19.08 9.34
C GLN A 266 -9.56 -19.34 9.40
N PHE A 267 -8.86 -18.67 10.33
CA PHE A 267 -7.40 -18.72 10.53
C PHE A 267 -6.52 -18.24 9.36
N SER A 268 -7.08 -17.97 8.17
CA SER A 268 -6.32 -17.51 7.00
C SER A 268 -5.47 -16.27 7.29
N CYS A 269 -5.98 -15.33 8.07
CA CYS A 269 -5.27 -14.12 8.47
C CYS A 269 -3.98 -14.43 9.26
N THR A 270 -4.05 -15.37 10.21
CA THR A 270 -2.88 -15.81 11.00
C THR A 270 -1.89 -16.56 10.13
N GLN A 271 -2.35 -17.44 9.24
CA GLN A 271 -1.48 -18.26 8.39
C GLN A 271 -0.63 -17.44 7.42
N VAL A 272 -1.18 -16.35 6.88
CA VAL A 272 -0.47 -15.50 5.91
C VAL A 272 0.29 -14.34 6.53
N CYS A 273 0.26 -14.18 7.87
CA CYS A 273 0.91 -13.04 8.51
C CYS A 273 2.44 -13.19 8.43
N PRO A 274 3.17 -12.33 7.70
CA PRO A 274 4.63 -12.46 7.56
C PRO A 274 5.40 -12.13 8.85
N LYS A 275 4.69 -11.69 9.90
CA LYS A 275 5.24 -11.35 11.22
C LYS A 275 4.78 -12.32 12.31
N ASP A 276 4.14 -13.42 11.93
CA ASP A 276 3.68 -14.49 12.82
C ASP A 276 2.72 -13.99 13.92
N ILE A 277 1.94 -12.95 13.63
CA ILE A 277 1.00 -12.39 14.60
C ILE A 277 -0.19 -13.35 14.73
N PRO A 278 -0.56 -13.78 15.95
CA PRO A 278 -1.68 -14.68 16.16
C PRO A 278 -3.03 -13.92 16.10
N LEU A 279 -3.33 -13.33 14.93
CA LEU A 279 -4.47 -12.43 14.71
C LEU A 279 -5.80 -13.06 15.15
N THR A 280 -6.02 -14.33 14.81
CA THR A 280 -7.23 -15.06 15.21
C THR A 280 -7.35 -15.16 16.72
N GLU A 281 -6.24 -15.39 17.43
CA GLU A 281 -6.25 -15.48 18.91
C GLU A 281 -6.56 -14.13 19.54
N HIS A 282 -5.96 -13.04 19.05
CA HIS A 282 -6.26 -11.69 19.52
C HIS A 282 -7.74 -11.34 19.35
N ILE A 283 -8.33 -11.65 18.19
CA ILE A 283 -9.77 -11.46 17.94
C ILE A 283 -10.60 -12.27 18.94
N GLN A 284 -10.23 -13.53 19.20
CA GLN A 284 -10.94 -14.40 20.13
C GLN A 284 -10.79 -13.96 21.59
N GLU A 285 -9.67 -13.33 21.95
CA GLU A 285 -9.50 -12.74 23.28
C GLU A 285 -10.39 -11.50 23.45
N LEU A 286 -10.46 -10.61 22.46
CA LEU A 286 -11.40 -9.48 22.50
C LEU A 286 -12.85 -9.95 22.59
N LYS A 287 -13.24 -10.99 21.83
CA LYS A 287 -14.58 -11.59 21.98
C LYS A 287 -14.84 -12.08 23.41
N ARG A 288 -13.85 -12.72 24.03
CA ARG A 288 -13.97 -13.20 25.42
C ARG A 288 -14.11 -12.04 26.39
N GLU A 289 -13.33 -10.97 26.20
CA GLU A 289 -13.40 -9.79 27.05
C GLU A 289 -14.75 -9.07 26.91
N ALA A 290 -15.22 -8.91 25.68
CA ALA A 290 -16.53 -8.36 25.39
C ALA A 290 -17.67 -9.12 26.08
N VAL A 291 -17.62 -10.45 26.06
CA VAL A 291 -18.60 -11.26 26.79
C VAL A 291 -18.51 -11.01 28.30
N LYS A 292 -17.31 -10.95 28.88
CA LYS A 292 -17.15 -10.70 30.32
C LYS A 292 -17.73 -9.35 30.75
N GLN A 293 -17.47 -8.29 30.00
CA GLN A 293 -17.96 -6.94 30.31
C GLN A 293 -19.50 -6.87 30.26
N ASN A 294 -20.11 -7.60 29.31
CA ASN A 294 -21.56 -7.67 29.16
C ASN A 294 -22.25 -8.66 30.12
N LEU A 295 -21.51 -9.52 30.81
CA LEU A 295 -22.05 -10.44 31.81
C LEU A 295 -22.32 -9.70 33.12
N LYS A 296 -23.57 -9.27 33.32
CA LYS A 296 -24.05 -8.79 34.63
C LYS A 296 -24.22 -9.96 35.59
N PHE A 297 -23.38 -10.03 36.61
CA PHE A 297 -23.64 -10.84 37.79
C PHE A 297 -24.65 -10.09 38.68
N TRP A 298 -25.66 -10.82 39.15
CA TRP A 298 -26.79 -10.32 39.95
C TRP A 298 -26.38 -9.68 41.28
#